data_AF-A0A6G3ME69-F1
#
_entry.id   AF-A0A6G3ME69-F1
#
_cell.length_a   1.000
_cell.length_b   1.000
_cell.length_c   1.000
_cell.angle_alpha   90.00
_cell.angle_beta   90.00
_cell.angle_gamma   90.00
#
_symmetry.space_group_name_H-M   'P 1'
#
loop_
_entity.id
_entity.type
_entity.pdbx_description
1 polymer ?
#
loop_
_entity_poly.entity_id
_entity_poly.type
_entity_poly.pdbx_seq_one_letter_code
_entity_poly.pdbx_strand_id
1 'polypeptide(L)'
;FSRILNYYSGDYSDEIFKEFNQSLNMIADNHLHNRIFYFSLPPSTYTIIAELACKFLCGHGGYTRVVLEKPFGYDLASACSLNQSIVALFDEKNIYRIDHYLGKEMVQNILAIR
;
A
#
# COMPACT_ATOMS: atom_id res chain seq x y z
N PHE A 1 -1.73 11.10 -20.10
CA PHE A 1 -1.63 10.85 -18.65
C PHE A 1 -2.98 11.06 -17.94
N SER A 2 -3.61 12.24 -18.00
CA SER A 2 -4.90 12.47 -17.29
C SER A 2 -6.01 11.47 -17.62
N ARG A 3 -6.06 10.92 -18.83
CA ARG A 3 -7.05 9.90 -19.25
C ARG A 3 -6.99 8.58 -18.48
N ILE A 4 -5.88 8.27 -17.81
CA ILE A 4 -5.72 7.05 -16.99
C ILE A 4 -5.91 7.34 -15.49
N LEU A 5 -6.18 8.61 -15.12
CA LEU A 5 -6.46 8.99 -13.75
C LEU A 5 -7.95 8.91 -13.49
N ASN A 6 -8.31 8.15 -12.46
CA ASN A 6 -9.67 8.06 -11.95
C ASN A 6 -9.65 8.49 -10.49
N TYR A 7 -10.71 9.18 -10.06
CA TYR A 7 -10.89 9.60 -8.68
C TYR A 7 -12.12 8.92 -8.10
N TYR A 8 -12.00 8.46 -6.86
CA TYR A 8 -13.08 7.84 -6.12
C TYR A 8 -13.15 8.48 -4.74
N SER A 9 -14.29 9.08 -4.40
CA SER A 9 -14.51 9.73 -3.10
C SER A 9 -15.19 8.78 -2.12
N GLY A 10 -14.70 8.71 -0.90
CA GLY A 10 -15.35 7.98 0.17
C GLY A 10 -14.58 8.07 1.48
N ASP A 11 -15.17 7.55 2.55
CA ASP A 11 -14.55 7.43 3.87
C ASP A 11 -13.90 6.04 4.04
N TYR A 12 -13.45 5.74 5.27
CA TYR A 12 -12.81 4.46 5.60
C TYR A 12 -13.82 3.42 6.09
N SER A 13 -14.93 3.27 5.36
CA SER A 13 -15.96 2.27 5.65
C SER A 13 -15.84 1.03 4.76
N ASP A 14 -16.38 -0.09 5.25
CA ASP A 14 -16.45 -1.34 4.52
C ASP A 14 -17.24 -1.20 3.21
N GLU A 15 -18.35 -0.46 3.23
CA GLU A 15 -19.23 -0.22 2.09
C GLU A 15 -18.47 0.46 0.95
N ILE A 16 -17.75 1.55 1.26
CA ILE A 16 -16.97 2.31 0.30
C ILE A 16 -15.84 1.46 -0.31
N PHE A 17 -15.16 0.63 0.49
CA PHE A 17 -14.09 -0.23 -0.03
C PHE A 17 -14.64 -1.36 -0.94
N LYS A 18 -15.85 -1.87 -0.67
CA LYS A 18 -16.53 -2.82 -1.58
C LYS A 18 -16.86 -2.16 -2.91
N GLU A 19 -17.45 -0.97 -2.89
CA GLU A 19 -17.78 -0.21 -4.10
C GLU A 19 -16.53 0.21 -4.88
N PHE A 20 -15.46 0.59 -4.17
CA PHE A 20 -14.17 0.88 -4.77
C PHE A 20 -13.60 -0.35 -5.48
N ASN A 21 -13.67 -1.54 -4.88
CA ASN A 21 -13.25 -2.78 -5.54
C ASN A 21 -14.04 -3.07 -6.82
N GLN A 22 -15.36 -2.83 -6.80
CA GLN A 22 -16.19 -2.99 -7.99
C GLN A 22 -15.75 -2.04 -9.10
N SER A 23 -15.49 -0.78 -8.76
CA SER A 23 -14.98 0.24 -9.69
C SER A 23 -13.63 -0.18 -10.27
N LEU A 24 -12.72 -0.70 -9.43
CA LEU A 24 -11.44 -1.23 -9.88
C LEU A 24 -11.63 -2.39 -10.87
N ASN A 25 -12.51 -3.35 -10.57
CA ASN A 25 -12.74 -4.50 -11.44
C ASN A 25 -13.35 -4.12 -12.80
N MET A 26 -14.20 -3.08 -12.84
CA MET A 26 -14.75 -2.54 -14.08
C MET A 26 -13.66 -1.92 -14.96
N ILE A 27 -12.74 -1.14 -14.36
CA ILE A 27 -11.61 -0.54 -15.10
C ILE A 27 -10.67 -1.62 -15.66
N ALA A 28 -10.61 -2.76 -14.97
CA ALA A 28 -9.68 -3.83 -15.27
C ALA A 28 -10.27 -4.90 -16.22
N ASP A 29 -11.49 -4.74 -16.73
CA ASP A 29 -12.16 -5.71 -17.60
C ASP A 29 -12.12 -7.16 -17.05
N ASN A 30 -12.18 -7.33 -15.71
CA ASN A 30 -12.08 -8.62 -15.01
C ASN A 30 -10.83 -9.48 -15.32
N HIS A 31 -9.76 -8.91 -15.89
CA HIS A 31 -8.51 -9.62 -16.05
C HIS A 31 -7.74 -9.76 -14.72
N LEU A 32 -6.66 -10.55 -14.73
CA LEU A 32 -5.73 -10.69 -13.61
C LEU A 32 -4.88 -9.43 -13.49
N HIS A 33 -4.96 -8.71 -12.37
CA HIS A 33 -4.24 -7.44 -12.20
C HIS A 33 -3.37 -7.38 -10.97
N ASN A 34 -2.21 -6.78 -11.19
CA ASN A 34 -1.29 -6.36 -10.15
C ASN A 34 -1.77 -5.03 -9.56
N ARG A 35 -1.88 -4.97 -8.24
CA ARG A 35 -2.36 -3.78 -7.51
C ARG A 35 -1.23 -3.23 -6.64
N ILE A 36 -1.08 -1.92 -6.65
CA ILE A 36 -0.17 -1.20 -5.76
C ILE A 36 -1.00 -0.14 -5.04
N PHE A 37 -1.06 -0.23 -3.72
CA PHE A 37 -1.72 0.75 -2.87
C PHE A 37 -0.67 1.62 -2.19
N TYR A 38 -0.70 2.92 -2.48
CA TYR A 38 0.22 3.90 -1.89
C TYR A 38 -0.47 4.64 -0.74
N PHE A 39 0.00 4.45 0.49
CA PHE A 39 -0.62 5.06 1.66
C PHE A 39 -0.04 6.46 1.91
N SER A 40 -0.45 7.41 1.08
CA SER A 40 -0.17 8.84 1.28
C SER A 40 -1.11 9.45 2.34
N LEU A 41 -1.20 8.81 3.50
CA LEU A 41 -2.15 9.07 4.57
C LEU A 41 -1.42 9.28 5.92
N PRO A 42 -2.07 9.86 6.93
CA PRO A 42 -1.52 9.94 8.27
C PRO A 42 -1.22 8.54 8.87
N PRO A 43 -0.12 8.35 9.63
CA PRO A 43 0.29 7.04 10.16
C PRO A 43 -0.76 6.34 11.03
N SER A 44 -1.61 7.12 11.72
CA SER A 44 -2.70 6.59 12.56
C SER A 44 -3.75 5.80 11.77
N THR A 45 -3.79 5.96 10.45
CA THR A 45 -4.78 5.31 9.57
C THR A 45 -4.25 4.04 8.90
N TYR A 46 -2.94 3.76 9.00
CA TYR A 46 -2.31 2.68 8.24
C TYR A 46 -2.88 1.31 8.54
N THR A 47 -3.10 0.98 9.82
CA THR A 47 -3.66 -0.31 10.21
C THR A 47 -5.07 -0.50 9.63
N ILE A 48 -5.94 0.50 9.78
CA ILE A 48 -7.33 0.45 9.29
C ILE A 48 -7.35 0.28 7.76
N ILE A 49 -6.54 1.05 7.05
CA ILE A 49 -6.50 0.99 5.57
C ILE A 49 -5.89 -0.32 5.09
N ALA A 50 -4.87 -0.84 5.78
CA ALA A 50 -4.29 -2.14 5.48
C ALA A 50 -5.31 -3.27 5.65
N GLU A 51 -6.10 -3.25 6.73
CA GLU A 51 -7.16 -4.23 6.99
C GLU A 51 -8.24 -4.16 5.90
N LEU A 52 -8.74 -2.97 5.59
CA LEU A 52 -9.73 -2.75 4.54
C LEU A 52 -9.23 -3.18 3.16
N ALA A 53 -7.98 -2.83 2.83
CA ALA A 53 -7.35 -3.23 1.57
C ALA A 53 -7.18 -4.75 1.48
N CYS A 54 -6.73 -5.39 2.57
CA CYS A 54 -6.60 -6.85 2.63
C CYS A 54 -7.95 -7.54 2.46
N LYS A 55 -8.99 -7.02 3.11
CA LYS A 55 -10.34 -7.60 3.14
C LYS A 55 -11.08 -7.46 1.81
N PHE A 56 -10.96 -6.33 1.13
CA PHE A 56 -11.79 -6.01 -0.03
C PHE A 56 -11.02 -5.85 -1.34
N LEU A 57 -9.75 -5.46 -1.29
CA LEU A 57 -9.01 -5.00 -2.47
C LEU A 57 -7.90 -5.95 -2.91
N CYS A 58 -7.63 -7.03 -2.17
CA CYS A 58 -6.72 -8.08 -2.62
C CYS A 58 -7.27 -8.76 -3.89
N GLY A 59 -6.59 -8.54 -5.01
CA GLY A 59 -7.00 -9.06 -6.32
C GLY A 59 -6.89 -10.58 -6.41
N HIS A 60 -7.70 -11.20 -7.27
CA HIS A 60 -7.58 -12.62 -7.56
C HIS A 60 -6.54 -12.84 -8.67
N GLY A 61 -5.39 -13.41 -8.26
CA GLY A 61 -4.33 -13.99 -9.09
C GLY A 61 -3.22 -13.05 -9.62
N GLY A 62 -3.23 -11.76 -9.26
CA GLY A 62 -2.07 -10.86 -9.34
C GLY A 62 -1.46 -10.57 -7.97
N TYR A 63 -0.35 -9.82 -7.91
CA TYR A 63 0.17 -9.35 -6.62
C TYR A 63 -0.62 -8.15 -6.11
N THR A 64 -0.72 -8.03 -4.80
CA THR A 64 -1.18 -6.82 -4.12
C THR A 64 -0.04 -6.32 -3.25
N ARG A 65 0.49 -5.13 -3.55
CA ARG A 65 1.57 -4.49 -2.81
C ARG A 65 1.08 -3.25 -2.10
N VAL A 66 1.60 -3.03 -0.90
CA VAL A 66 1.33 -1.83 -0.10
C VAL A 66 2.61 -1.01 0.04
N VAL A 67 2.49 0.30 -0.15
CA VAL A 67 3.59 1.25 -0.02
C VAL A 67 3.30 2.17 1.16
N LEU A 68 4.18 2.16 2.15
CA LEU A 68 4.07 2.92 3.39
C LEU A 68 5.10 4.05 3.40
N GLU A 69 4.69 5.22 3.87
CA GLU A 69 5.57 6.37 4.09
C GLU A 69 5.95 6.50 5.56
N LYS A 70 7.02 7.24 5.82
CA LYS A 70 7.42 7.59 7.18
C LYS A 70 6.44 8.62 7.78
N PRO A 71 6.26 8.64 9.12
CA PRO A 71 6.94 7.81 10.12
C PRO A 71 6.31 6.42 10.29
N PHE A 72 7.15 5.40 10.47
CA PHE A 72 6.73 4.01 10.74
C PHE A 72 6.49 3.74 12.23
N GLY A 73 6.17 4.77 13.01
CA GLY A 73 6.22 4.76 14.47
C GLY A 73 7.10 5.90 14.99
N TYR A 74 6.88 6.29 16.24
CA TYR A 74 7.62 7.36 16.92
C TYR A 74 8.60 6.83 17.98
N ASP A 75 8.47 5.55 18.32
CA ASP A 75 9.33 4.81 19.23
C ASP A 75 9.35 3.33 18.82
N LEU A 76 10.18 2.53 19.49
CA LEU A 76 10.30 1.11 19.20
C LEU A 76 8.97 0.36 19.35
N ALA A 77 8.18 0.70 20.37
CA ALA A 77 6.93 0.01 20.68
C ALA A 77 5.87 0.25 19.58
N SER A 78 5.68 1.51 19.18
CA SER A 78 4.77 1.90 18.10
C SER A 78 5.22 1.35 16.74
N ALA A 79 6.53 1.31 16.47
CA ALA A 79 7.06 0.72 15.24
C ALA A 79 6.86 -0.80 15.18
N CYS A 80 7.12 -1.51 16.27
CA CYS A 80 6.84 -2.94 16.37
C CYS A 80 5.34 -3.24 16.21
N SER A 81 4.48 -2.44 16.84
CA SER A 81 3.02 -2.58 16.75
C SER A 81 2.54 -2.40 15.30
N LEU A 82 2.94 -1.31 14.64
CA LEU A 82 2.60 -1.09 13.23
C LEU A 82 3.10 -2.24 12.36
N ASN A 83 4.34 -2.66 12.54
CA ASN A 83 4.92 -3.74 11.74
C ASN A 83 4.14 -5.06 11.91
N GLN A 84 3.78 -5.42 13.14
CA GLN A 84 3.00 -6.61 13.43
C GLN A 84 1.62 -6.56 12.75
N SER A 85 0.95 -5.41 12.79
CA SER A 85 -0.34 -5.23 12.12
C SER A 85 -0.25 -5.43 10.60
N ILE A 86 0.77 -4.86 9.95
CA ILE A 86 0.88 -4.95 8.48
C ILE A 86 1.33 -6.35 8.02
N VAL A 87 2.31 -6.96 8.69
CA VAL A 87 2.81 -8.30 8.34
C VAL A 87 1.77 -9.39 8.58
N ALA A 88 0.83 -9.19 9.50
CA ALA A 88 -0.30 -10.09 9.69
C ALA A 88 -1.27 -10.11 8.49
N LEU A 89 -1.26 -9.06 7.65
CA LEU A 89 -2.19 -8.87 6.54
C LEU A 89 -1.54 -9.13 5.18
N PHE A 90 -0.25 -8.86 5.04
CA PHE A 90 0.49 -8.98 3.78
C PHE A 90 1.81 -9.71 3.97
N ASP A 91 2.18 -10.56 3.01
CA ASP A 91 3.52 -11.13 2.93
C ASP A 91 4.58 -10.01 2.88
N GLU A 92 5.72 -10.17 3.55
CA GLU A 92 6.79 -9.16 3.59
C GLU A 92 7.28 -8.72 2.19
N LYS A 93 7.31 -9.64 1.21
CA LYS A 93 7.65 -9.34 -0.20
C LYS A 93 6.71 -8.32 -0.88
N ASN A 94 5.53 -8.12 -0.30
CA ASN A 94 4.49 -7.21 -0.79
C ASN A 94 4.45 -5.89 -0.02
N ILE A 95 5.27 -5.71 1.01
CA ILE A 95 5.32 -4.51 1.85
C ILE A 95 6.53 -3.66 1.44
N TYR A 96 6.28 -2.44 0.99
CA TYR A 96 7.30 -1.48 0.58
C TYR A 96 7.31 -0.31 1.54
N ARG A 97 8.35 -0.20 2.37
CA ARG A 97 8.54 0.92 3.31
C ARG A 97 9.46 1.93 2.65
N ILE A 98 8.94 3.12 2.35
CA ILE A 98 9.71 4.13 1.63
C ILE A 98 10.63 4.89 2.58
N ASP A 99 11.92 4.82 2.27
CA ASP A 99 12.90 5.82 2.66
C ASP A 99 13.47 6.45 1.39
N HIS A 100 13.10 7.70 1.13
CA HIS A 100 13.50 8.41 -0.09
C HIS A 100 15.02 8.59 -0.23
N TYR A 101 15.81 8.41 0.83
CA TYR A 101 17.26 8.43 0.72
C TYR A 101 17.79 7.22 -0.06
N LEU A 102 17.14 6.06 0.06
CA LEU A 102 17.52 4.83 -0.67
C LEU A 102 17.31 4.94 -2.19
N GLY A 103 16.50 5.92 -2.63
CA GLY A 103 16.30 6.24 -4.04
C GLY A 103 17.33 7.20 -4.64
N LYS A 104 18.24 7.77 -3.83
CA LYS A 104 19.24 8.73 -4.33
C LYS A 104 20.37 7.99 -5.05
N GLU A 105 20.73 8.48 -6.24
CA GLU A 105 21.77 7.89 -7.11
C GLU A 105 23.08 7.61 -6.37
N MET A 106 23.57 8.59 -5.61
CA MET A 106 24.81 8.45 -4.83
C MET A 106 24.72 7.36 -3.75
N VAL A 107 23.53 7.15 -3.16
CA VAL A 107 23.33 6.12 -2.12
C VAL A 107 23.30 4.73 -2.77
N GLN A 108 22.69 4.60 -3.94
CA GLN A 108 22.67 3.33 -4.70
C GLN A 108 24.08 2.94 -5.16
N ASN A 109 24.90 3.91 -5.56
CA ASN A 109 26.27 3.68 -6.02
C ASN A 109 27.21 3.16 -4.92
N ILE A 110 26.90 3.31 -3.63
CA ILE A 110 27.71 2.76 -2.52
C ILE A 110 27.88 1.24 -2.68
N LEU A 111 26.83 0.53 -3.12
CA LEU A 111 26.87 -0.92 -3.29
C LEU A 111 27.65 -1.35 -4.54
N ALA A 112 27.68 -0.51 -5.58
CA ALA A 112 28.38 -0.83 -6.83
C ALA A 112 29.90 -0.59 -6.74
N ILE A 113 30.33 0.31 -5.85
CA ILE A 113 31.75 0.67 -5.65
C ILE A 113 32.43 -0.24 -4.63
N ARG A 114 31.67 -0.99 -3.83
CA ARG A 114 32.17 -1.91 -2.80
C ARG A 114 32.67 -3.23 -3.38
#